data_AF-A0A5C5W118-F1
#
_entry.id   AF-A0A5C5W118-F1
#
_cell.length_a   1.000
_cell.length_b   1.000
_cell.length_c   1.000
_cell.angle_alpha   90.00
_cell.angle_beta   90.00
_cell.angle_gamma   90.00
#
_symmetry.space_group_name_H-M   'P 1'
#
loop_
_entity.id
_entity.type
_entity.pdbx_description
1 polymer ?
#
loop_
_entity_poly.entity_id
_entity_poly.type
_entity_poly.pdbx_seq_one_letter_code
_entity_poly.pdbx_strand_id
1 'polypeptide(L)'
;MESIGEAAVNWLFRKAGEWLASGNGKPDEQSGPAPEVGFLNDDFGRRVRITLQPGTGDGCEASVMVATADGDFVKAVSEYADREGEFAQSARFDDDEAAMYIPFAALVYPRAGNYKLSLVIVHVDSETDEVTARGQWMYDFRLPARRKWNKFAHLRPLIDLCMMVVRSGGDAVPEKVRQMRVSLTKLFEITPAELPALRDVVKSAAATDVRSLVEQAWLRCFKLKGAVLLELLTLIAKSDGDLTAAELTIIRDTAMSLGVKESEWPSIAEELGLALDDPWETLGVSRGASLDDIKTAYRRKISECHPDRFGQVPREFQNLATTLTVNLQSAYERLKARCEAS
;
A
#
# COMPACT_ATOMS: atom_id res chain seq x y z
N MET A 1 6.05 13.94 6.00
CA MET A 1 6.29 14.41 4.63
C MET A 1 4.96 14.81 4.01
N GLU A 2 4.75 16.11 3.89
CA GLU A 2 3.53 16.75 3.40
C GLU A 2 3.37 16.47 1.89
N SER A 3 2.12 16.36 1.43
CA SER A 3 1.86 16.30 -0.01
C SER A 3 2.37 17.61 -0.61
N ILE A 4 3.00 17.53 -1.79
CA ILE A 4 3.34 18.72 -2.57
C ILE A 4 2.09 19.61 -2.63
N GLY A 5 2.30 20.90 -2.34
CA GLY A 5 1.21 21.86 -2.19
C GLY A 5 0.34 21.88 -3.45
N GLU A 6 -0.98 21.94 -3.25
CA GLU A 6 -1.98 22.07 -4.32
C GLU A 6 -1.63 23.12 -5.39
N ALA A 7 -0.79 24.10 -5.05
CA ALA A 7 -0.24 25.08 -5.98
C ALA A 7 0.49 24.46 -7.19
N ALA A 8 1.32 23.42 -6.99
CA ALA A 8 2.06 22.75 -8.06
C ALA A 8 1.11 22.03 -9.03
N VAL A 9 0.16 21.29 -8.44
CA VAL A 9 -0.87 20.53 -9.17
C VAL A 9 -1.79 21.48 -9.94
N ASN A 10 -2.25 22.58 -9.34
CA ASN A 10 -3.08 23.59 -10.03
C ASN A 10 -2.31 24.30 -11.16
N TRP A 11 -1.02 24.58 -10.95
CA TRP A 11 -0.17 25.17 -11.99
C TRP A 11 0.00 24.23 -13.19
N LEU A 12 0.19 22.93 -12.92
CA LEU A 12 0.27 21.86 -13.91
C LEU A 12 -1.00 21.76 -14.77
N PHE A 13 -2.18 21.77 -14.15
CA PHE A 13 -3.46 21.73 -14.87
C PHE A 13 -3.65 22.90 -15.82
N ARG A 14 -3.41 24.11 -15.33
CA ARG A 14 -3.51 25.33 -16.14
C ARG A 14 -2.56 25.26 -17.34
N LYS A 15 -1.32 24.83 -17.13
CA LYS A 15 -0.32 24.72 -18.21
C LYS A 15 -0.67 23.64 -19.22
N ALA A 16 -1.11 22.47 -18.76
CA ALA A 16 -1.53 21.39 -19.64
C ALA A 16 -2.75 21.79 -20.50
N GLY A 17 -3.70 22.54 -19.94
CA GLY A 17 -4.84 23.11 -20.68
C GLY A 17 -4.43 24.16 -21.71
N GLU A 18 -3.53 25.10 -21.34
CA GLU A 18 -2.96 26.10 -22.26
C GLU A 18 -2.24 25.45 -23.45
N TRP A 19 -1.52 24.35 -23.22
CA TRP A 19 -0.75 23.62 -24.24
C TRP A 19 -1.60 22.70 -25.13
N LEU A 20 -2.71 22.16 -24.64
CA LEU A 20 -3.66 21.40 -25.47
C LEU A 20 -4.46 22.34 -26.39
N ALA A 21 -4.81 23.53 -25.90
CA ALA A 21 -5.54 24.54 -26.65
C ALA A 21 -4.71 25.18 -27.79
N SER A 22 -3.36 25.09 -27.73
CA SER A 22 -2.48 25.73 -28.72
C SER A 22 -2.38 24.99 -30.07
N GLY A 23 -3.03 23.85 -30.23
CA GLY A 23 -3.28 23.22 -31.54
C GLY A 23 -2.03 22.65 -32.22
N ASN A 24 -1.99 21.32 -32.37
CA ASN A 24 -0.87 20.48 -32.80
C ASN A 24 0.23 20.34 -31.76
N GLY A 25 0.40 19.11 -31.25
CA GLY A 25 1.52 18.67 -30.44
C GLY A 25 2.87 18.80 -31.16
N LYS A 26 3.31 20.03 -31.37
CA LYS A 26 4.72 20.36 -31.39
C LYS A 26 5.12 20.61 -29.94
N PRO A 27 6.04 19.82 -29.38
CA PRO A 27 6.61 20.15 -28.09
C PRO A 27 7.16 21.57 -28.18
N ASP A 28 6.79 22.42 -27.22
CA ASP A 28 7.48 23.68 -27.00
C ASP A 28 8.98 23.38 -26.89
N GLU A 29 9.82 24.27 -27.42
CA GLU A 29 11.26 24.09 -27.71
C GLU A 29 12.15 23.76 -26.47
N GLN A 30 11.54 23.49 -25.31
CA GLN A 30 12.16 23.16 -24.02
C GLN A 30 11.69 21.82 -23.44
N SER A 31 11.21 20.88 -24.26
CA SER A 31 10.95 19.51 -23.77
C SER A 31 12.29 18.77 -23.59
N GLY A 32 12.57 18.30 -22.37
CA GLY A 32 13.71 17.42 -22.09
C GLY A 32 13.65 16.10 -22.88
N PRO A 33 14.65 15.20 -22.72
CA PRO A 33 14.61 13.89 -23.37
C PRO A 33 13.30 13.15 -23.03
N ALA A 34 12.67 12.56 -24.04
CA ALA A 34 11.40 11.87 -23.85
C ALA A 34 11.56 10.67 -22.91
N PRO A 35 10.67 10.49 -21.92
CA PRO A 35 10.70 9.32 -21.05
C PRO A 35 10.26 8.07 -21.81
N GLU A 36 10.73 6.91 -21.38
CA GLU A 36 10.18 5.63 -21.80
C GLU A 36 8.86 5.39 -21.07
N VAL A 37 7.79 5.08 -21.81
CA VAL A 37 6.45 4.84 -21.25
C VAL A 37 5.95 3.47 -21.63
N GLY A 38 5.73 2.64 -20.61
CA GLY A 38 5.21 1.28 -20.72
C GLY A 38 3.77 1.16 -20.21
N PHE A 39 2.98 0.31 -20.88
CA PHE A 39 1.60 0.01 -20.49
C PHE A 39 1.42 -1.45 -20.10
N LEU A 40 0.85 -1.69 -18.92
CA LEU A 40 0.47 -3.02 -18.47
C LEU A 40 -1.00 -3.01 -18.04
N ASN A 41 -1.85 -3.76 -18.75
CA ASN A 41 -3.28 -3.84 -18.43
C ASN A 41 -3.55 -4.96 -17.44
N ASP A 42 -4.49 -4.72 -16.53
CA ASP A 42 -5.20 -5.77 -15.78
C ASP A 42 -6.69 -5.73 -16.11
N ASP A 43 -7.51 -6.55 -15.44
CA ASP A 43 -8.95 -6.60 -15.67
C ASP A 43 -9.69 -5.30 -15.31
N PHE A 44 -9.06 -4.40 -14.56
CA PHE A 44 -9.67 -3.23 -13.94
C PHE A 44 -9.17 -1.91 -14.56
N GLY A 45 -8.00 -1.89 -15.17
CA GLY A 45 -7.33 -0.67 -15.60
C GLY A 45 -5.99 -0.89 -16.30
N ARG A 46 -5.21 0.19 -16.37
CA ARG A 46 -3.88 0.22 -16.98
C ARG A 46 -2.87 0.83 -16.02
N ARG A 47 -1.81 0.08 -15.75
CA ARG A 47 -0.59 0.59 -15.14
C ARG A 47 0.22 1.32 -16.21
N VAL A 48 0.63 2.54 -15.91
CA VAL A 48 1.53 3.37 -16.71
C VAL A 48 2.86 3.41 -15.98
N ARG A 49 3.89 2.78 -16.54
CA ARG A 49 5.27 2.89 -16.04
C ARG A 49 5.98 3.97 -16.86
N ILE A 50 6.71 4.83 -16.18
CA ILE A 50 7.47 5.92 -16.77
C ILE A 50 8.90 5.77 -16.27
N THR A 51 9.85 5.72 -17.20
CA THR A 51 11.27 5.58 -16.89
C THR A 51 12.02 6.76 -17.49
N LEU A 52 12.77 7.45 -16.65
CA LEU A 52 13.66 8.55 -17.03
C LEU A 52 15.07 8.04 -17.33
N GLN A 53 15.92 8.94 -17.84
CA GLN A 53 17.34 8.62 -18.00
C GLN A 53 17.98 8.42 -16.62
N PRO A 54 18.97 7.51 -16.49
CA PRO A 54 19.62 7.25 -15.22
C PRO A 54 20.14 8.52 -14.52
N GLY A 55 19.77 8.71 -13.25
CA GLY A 55 20.16 9.85 -12.42
C GLY A 55 19.42 11.15 -12.71
N THR A 56 18.25 11.11 -13.35
CA THR A 56 17.47 12.31 -13.71
C THR A 56 16.10 12.39 -13.05
N GLY A 57 15.67 11.35 -12.34
CA GLY A 57 14.40 11.27 -11.63
C GLY A 57 14.39 11.89 -10.25
N ASP A 58 15.55 12.15 -9.63
CA ASP A 58 15.57 12.79 -8.31
C ASP A 58 14.90 14.18 -8.36
N GLY A 59 14.11 14.47 -7.32
CA GLY A 59 13.25 15.66 -7.26
C GLY A 59 12.14 15.74 -8.31
N CYS A 60 11.96 14.73 -9.19
CA CYS A 60 10.95 14.78 -10.24
C CYS A 60 9.61 14.17 -9.82
N GLU A 61 8.55 14.70 -10.41
CA GLU A 61 7.18 14.18 -10.30
C GLU A 61 6.54 14.09 -11.67
N ALA A 62 5.91 12.96 -11.96
CA ALA A 62 5.10 12.75 -13.14
C ALA A 62 3.62 12.90 -12.82
N SER A 63 2.87 13.53 -13.71
CA SER A 63 1.41 13.60 -13.67
C SER A 63 0.82 13.09 -14.97
N VAL A 64 -0.22 12.27 -14.89
CA VAL A 64 -0.96 11.76 -16.05
C VAL A 64 -2.42 12.20 -16.03
N MET A 65 -2.88 12.62 -17.19
CA MET A 65 -4.29 12.92 -17.47
C MET A 65 -4.73 12.17 -18.72
N VAL A 66 -6.02 11.90 -18.85
CA VAL A 66 -6.58 11.32 -20.07
C VAL A 66 -7.37 12.42 -20.78
N ALA A 67 -7.10 12.62 -22.06
CA ALA A 67 -7.77 13.62 -22.89
C ALA A 67 -8.47 12.98 -24.08
N THR A 68 -9.55 13.61 -24.54
CA THR A 68 -10.21 13.29 -25.81
C THR A 68 -9.32 13.69 -26.99
N ALA A 69 -9.70 13.28 -28.21
CA ALA A 69 -9.00 13.72 -29.42
C ALA A 69 -9.09 15.24 -29.64
N ASP A 70 -10.14 15.87 -29.11
CA ASP A 70 -10.42 17.30 -29.23
C ASP A 70 -9.70 18.14 -28.15
N GLY A 71 -8.97 17.49 -27.24
CA GLY A 71 -8.17 18.14 -26.19
C GLY A 71 -8.85 18.24 -24.83
N ASP A 72 -10.16 17.95 -24.73
CA ASP A 72 -10.87 17.99 -23.44
C ASP A 72 -10.40 16.85 -22.51
N PHE A 73 -10.13 17.16 -21.24
CA PHE A 73 -9.78 16.16 -20.25
C PHE A 73 -10.98 15.30 -19.83
N VAL A 74 -10.73 14.02 -19.61
CA VAL A 74 -11.73 13.02 -19.25
C VAL A 74 -12.00 13.12 -17.76
N LYS A 75 -13.29 13.26 -17.41
CA LYS A 75 -13.75 13.29 -16.02
C LYS A 75 -13.56 11.96 -15.29
N ALA A 76 -13.54 11.98 -13.97
CA ALA A 76 -13.47 10.78 -13.14
C ALA A 76 -14.47 10.81 -11.96
N VAL A 77 -14.65 9.66 -11.31
CA VAL A 77 -15.25 9.58 -9.97
C VAL A 77 -14.38 10.28 -8.95
N SER A 78 -14.97 10.76 -7.84
CA SER A 78 -14.33 11.54 -6.77
C SER A 78 -12.99 10.98 -6.26
N GLU A 79 -12.84 9.66 -6.24
CA GLU A 79 -11.64 8.98 -5.79
C GLU A 79 -10.42 9.32 -6.65
N TYR A 80 -10.66 9.58 -7.95
CA TYR A 80 -9.67 9.84 -9.00
C TYR A 80 -9.79 11.21 -9.66
N ALA A 81 -10.82 11.96 -9.29
CA ALA A 81 -11.04 13.31 -9.78
C ALA A 81 -10.15 14.30 -9.02
N ASP A 82 -9.67 15.29 -9.75
CA ASP A 82 -9.17 16.53 -9.19
C ASP A 82 -10.32 17.46 -8.74
N ARG A 83 -10.00 18.73 -8.47
CA ARG A 83 -10.97 19.74 -8.05
C ARG A 83 -11.96 20.14 -9.14
N GLU A 84 -11.60 19.96 -10.41
CA GLU A 84 -12.44 20.28 -11.58
C GLU A 84 -13.29 19.07 -12.03
N GLY A 85 -13.07 17.92 -11.41
CA GLY A 85 -13.75 16.66 -11.74
C GLY A 85 -13.02 15.84 -12.79
N GLU A 86 -11.82 16.26 -13.19
CA GLU A 86 -11.00 15.66 -14.24
C GLU A 86 -10.11 14.56 -13.68
N PHE A 87 -9.83 13.55 -14.49
CA PHE A 87 -8.91 12.49 -14.10
C PHE A 87 -7.49 13.04 -14.05
N ALA A 88 -6.86 12.91 -12.89
CA ALA A 88 -5.44 13.14 -12.74
C ALA A 88 -4.86 12.22 -11.69
N GLN A 89 -3.65 11.74 -11.96
CA GLN A 89 -2.85 11.04 -10.99
C GLN A 89 -1.41 11.51 -11.10
N SER A 90 -0.73 11.60 -9.97
CA SER A 90 0.66 11.99 -9.91
C SER A 90 1.45 10.98 -9.08
N ALA A 91 2.72 10.82 -9.44
CA ALA A 91 3.66 9.97 -8.73
C ALA A 91 5.06 10.59 -8.79
N ARG A 92 5.78 10.55 -7.66
CA ARG A 92 7.20 10.88 -7.62
C ARG A 92 8.01 9.75 -8.24
N PHE A 93 9.15 10.11 -8.81
CA PHE A 93 10.12 9.12 -9.29
C PHE A 93 10.89 8.54 -8.10
N ASP A 94 11.14 7.23 -8.17
CA ASP A 94 12.00 6.46 -7.28
C ASP A 94 12.97 5.68 -8.18
N ASP A 95 14.28 5.90 -8.00
CA ASP A 95 15.34 5.36 -8.89
C ASP A 95 15.01 5.51 -10.39
N ASP A 96 14.67 6.74 -10.81
CA ASP A 96 14.30 7.11 -12.19
C ASP A 96 13.02 6.46 -12.74
N GLU A 97 12.27 5.71 -11.93
CA GLU A 97 10.99 5.10 -12.31
C GLU A 97 9.81 5.72 -11.55
N ALA A 98 8.70 5.91 -12.26
CA ALA A 98 7.42 6.25 -11.67
C ALA A 98 6.34 5.31 -12.23
N ALA A 99 5.36 4.95 -11.39
CA ALA A 99 4.24 4.12 -11.80
C ALA A 99 2.91 4.71 -11.32
N MET A 100 1.94 4.73 -12.23
CA MET A 100 0.57 5.19 -11.99
C MET A 100 -0.42 4.16 -12.50
N TYR A 101 -1.67 4.27 -12.06
CA TYR A 101 -2.72 3.33 -12.40
C TYR A 101 -4.02 4.04 -12.76
N ILE A 102 -4.49 3.79 -13.97
CA ILE A 102 -5.68 4.39 -14.56
C ILE A 102 -6.79 3.33 -14.57
N PRO A 103 -7.71 3.32 -13.58
CA PRO A 103 -8.85 2.42 -13.60
C PRO A 103 -9.87 2.86 -14.63
N PHE A 104 -10.14 2.00 -15.61
CA PHE A 104 -11.06 2.35 -16.70
C PHE A 104 -12.49 2.61 -16.22
N ALA A 105 -12.91 1.98 -15.13
CA ALA A 105 -14.23 2.16 -14.54
C ALA A 105 -14.38 3.47 -13.75
N ALA A 106 -13.27 4.11 -13.35
CA ALA A 106 -13.28 5.41 -12.68
C ALA A 106 -13.49 6.55 -13.66
N LEU A 107 -13.07 6.38 -14.92
CA LEU A 107 -13.18 7.38 -15.97
C LEU A 107 -14.62 7.51 -16.48
N VAL A 108 -15.02 8.75 -16.77
CA VAL A 108 -16.33 9.13 -17.29
C VAL A 108 -16.17 9.60 -18.72
N TYR A 109 -16.45 8.71 -19.67
CA TYR A 109 -16.31 8.96 -21.10
C TYR A 109 -17.48 8.35 -21.89
N PRO A 110 -17.84 8.92 -23.06
CA PRO A 110 -19.08 8.58 -23.76
C PRO A 110 -19.04 7.22 -24.46
N ARG A 111 -17.89 6.82 -25.00
CA ARG A 111 -17.73 5.58 -25.77
C ARG A 111 -16.30 5.04 -25.74
N ALA A 112 -16.16 3.73 -25.90
CA ALA A 112 -14.87 3.09 -26.17
C ALA A 112 -14.21 3.72 -27.40
N GLY A 113 -12.89 3.83 -27.41
CA GLY A 113 -12.18 4.44 -28.54
C GLY A 113 -10.77 4.89 -28.22
N ASN A 114 -10.24 5.72 -29.12
CA ASN A 114 -8.92 6.30 -29.01
C ASN A 114 -9.01 7.64 -28.26
N TYR A 115 -8.20 7.76 -27.24
CA TYR A 115 -7.98 8.93 -26.41
C TYR A 115 -6.48 9.19 -26.38
N LYS A 116 -6.08 10.24 -25.67
CA LYS A 116 -4.68 10.55 -25.43
C LYS A 116 -4.37 10.46 -23.95
N LEU A 117 -3.17 9.99 -23.63
CA LEU A 117 -2.58 10.14 -22.32
C LEU A 117 -1.65 11.35 -22.37
N SER A 118 -1.97 12.38 -21.60
CA SER A 118 -1.07 13.51 -21.38
C SER A 118 -0.18 13.19 -20.19
N LEU A 119 1.13 13.19 -20.40
CA LEU A 119 2.14 13.04 -19.37
C LEU A 119 2.85 14.38 -19.21
N VAL A 120 2.88 14.91 -18.00
CA VAL A 120 3.69 16.08 -17.64
C VAL A 120 4.70 15.65 -16.58
N ILE A 121 5.96 16.05 -16.74
CA ILE A 121 7.00 15.85 -15.73
C ILE A 121 7.48 17.22 -15.27
N VAL A 122 7.60 17.38 -13.96
CA VAL A 122 8.16 18.55 -13.30
C VAL A 122 9.31 18.14 -12.39
N HIS A 123 10.20 19.07 -12.14
CA HIS A 123 11.17 18.99 -11.04
C HIS A 123 10.70 19.92 -9.92
N VAL A 124 10.70 19.40 -8.71
CA VAL A 124 10.32 20.10 -7.48
C VAL A 124 11.58 20.28 -6.66
N ASP A 125 11.97 21.54 -6.48
CA ASP A 125 13.11 21.90 -5.64
C ASP A 125 12.78 21.63 -4.18
N SER A 126 13.66 20.90 -3.49
CA SER A 126 13.42 20.41 -2.13
C SER A 126 13.60 21.49 -1.05
N GLU A 127 14.26 22.60 -1.35
CA GLU A 127 14.50 23.70 -0.42
C GLU A 127 13.45 24.81 -0.56
N THR A 128 13.02 25.08 -1.79
CA THR A 128 12.19 26.23 -2.14
C THR A 128 10.74 25.87 -2.48
N ASP A 129 10.43 24.57 -2.65
CA ASP A 129 9.18 24.06 -3.23
C ASP A 129 8.87 24.65 -4.63
N GLU A 130 9.87 25.22 -5.31
CA GLU A 130 9.70 25.72 -6.66
C GLU A 130 9.53 24.57 -7.66
N VAL A 131 8.55 24.72 -8.54
CA VAL A 131 8.17 23.71 -9.52
C VAL A 131 8.59 24.18 -10.90
N THR A 132 9.42 23.39 -11.58
CA THR A 132 9.92 23.67 -12.92
C THR A 132 9.48 22.57 -13.89
N ALA A 133 8.88 22.95 -15.02
CA ALA A 133 8.50 21.96 -16.05
C ALA A 133 9.74 21.34 -16.69
N ARG A 134 9.76 20.01 -16.76
CA ARG A 134 10.77 19.23 -17.51
C ARG A 134 10.30 18.90 -18.92
N GLY A 135 9.00 18.71 -19.10
CA GLY A 135 8.40 18.48 -20.41
C GLY A 135 6.98 17.94 -20.32
N GLN A 136 6.35 17.87 -21.49
CA GLN A 136 5.03 17.29 -21.68
C GLN A 136 5.05 16.39 -22.92
N TRP A 137 4.41 15.24 -22.81
CA TRP A 137 4.31 14.25 -23.88
C TRP A 137 2.89 13.73 -24.01
N MET A 138 2.51 13.36 -25.23
CA MET A 138 1.18 12.84 -25.55
C MET A 138 1.32 11.45 -26.15
N TYR A 139 0.66 10.46 -25.54
CA TYR A 139 0.68 9.08 -25.99
C TYR A 139 -0.72 8.62 -26.43
N ASP A 140 -0.78 7.68 -27.38
CA ASP A 140 -2.03 7.04 -27.74
C ASP A 140 -2.56 6.20 -26.57
N PHE A 141 -3.84 6.40 -26.25
CA PHE A 141 -4.46 5.73 -25.11
C PHE A 141 -5.84 5.18 -25.48
N ARG A 142 -5.96 3.86 -25.58
CA ARG A 142 -7.24 3.23 -25.92
C ARG A 142 -8.05 2.91 -24.67
N LEU A 143 -9.29 3.38 -24.62
CA LEU A 143 -10.28 3.07 -23.58
C LEU A 143 -11.25 1.96 -24.03
N PRO A 144 -11.54 0.98 -23.15
CA PRO A 144 -12.49 -0.10 -23.46
C PRO A 144 -13.95 0.36 -23.38
N ALA A 145 -14.89 -0.56 -23.53
CA ALA A 145 -16.29 -0.29 -23.21
C ALA A 145 -16.44 0.05 -21.72
N ARG A 146 -17.22 1.10 -21.42
CA ARG A 146 -17.39 1.60 -20.06
C ARG A 146 -18.01 0.54 -19.17
N ARG A 147 -17.39 0.33 -18.00
CA ARG A 147 -17.93 -0.50 -16.91
C ARG A 147 -18.42 0.41 -15.78
N LYS A 148 -19.38 -0.08 -15.01
CA LYS A 148 -19.86 0.63 -13.81
C LYS A 148 -18.73 0.67 -12.77
N TRP A 149 -18.49 1.85 -12.19
CA TRP A 149 -17.57 1.99 -11.06
C TRP A 149 -17.97 1.08 -9.92
N ASN A 150 -17.00 0.35 -9.37
CA ASN A 150 -17.17 -0.47 -8.18
C ASN A 150 -16.02 -0.17 -7.22
N LYS A 151 -16.30 0.70 -6.24
CA LYS A 151 -15.37 1.11 -5.19
C LYS A 151 -14.74 -0.10 -4.48
N PHE A 152 -15.49 -1.17 -4.21
CA PHE A 152 -14.97 -2.33 -3.47
C PHE A 152 -14.12 -3.28 -4.31
N ALA A 153 -14.39 -3.38 -5.62
CA ALA A 153 -13.48 -4.07 -6.53
C ALA A 153 -12.13 -3.33 -6.64
N HIS A 154 -12.19 -2.00 -6.58
CA HIS A 154 -11.00 -1.16 -6.57
C HIS A 154 -10.20 -1.29 -5.26
N LEU A 155 -10.86 -1.22 -4.10
CA LEU A 155 -10.26 -1.39 -2.76
C LEU A 155 -9.86 -2.83 -2.45
N ARG A 156 -10.11 -3.78 -3.36
CA ARG A 156 -9.94 -5.21 -3.13
C ARG A 156 -8.55 -5.59 -2.61
N PRO A 157 -7.42 -5.12 -3.18
CA PRO A 157 -6.09 -5.52 -2.70
C PRO A 157 -5.85 -5.10 -1.24
N LEU A 158 -6.33 -3.91 -0.86
CA LEU A 158 -6.24 -3.43 0.51
C LEU A 158 -7.12 -4.25 1.46
N ILE A 159 -8.34 -4.58 1.04
CA ILE A 159 -9.25 -5.43 1.82
C ILE A 159 -8.65 -6.82 2.00
N ASP A 160 -8.08 -7.41 0.96
CA ASP A 160 -7.44 -8.73 1.02
C ASP A 160 -6.21 -8.70 1.93
N LEU A 161 -5.40 -7.64 1.89
CA LEU A 161 -4.28 -7.43 2.82
C LEU A 161 -4.75 -7.35 4.29
N CYS A 162 -5.80 -6.59 4.56
CA CYS A 162 -6.41 -6.56 5.89
C CYS A 162 -6.94 -7.94 6.30
N MET A 163 -7.54 -8.67 5.36
CA MET A 163 -8.06 -10.02 5.61
C MET A 163 -6.95 -11.04 5.86
N MET A 164 -5.74 -10.84 5.34
CA MET A 164 -4.57 -11.66 5.71
C MET A 164 -4.24 -11.50 7.19
N VAL A 165 -4.27 -10.28 7.74
CA VAL A 165 -4.08 -10.04 9.17
C VAL A 165 -5.20 -10.73 9.97
N VAL A 166 -6.46 -10.53 9.57
CA VAL A 166 -7.65 -11.12 10.22
C VAL A 166 -7.62 -12.65 10.27
N ARG A 167 -7.00 -13.30 9.27
CA ARG A 167 -6.95 -14.77 9.10
C ARG A 167 -5.56 -15.36 9.37
N SER A 168 -4.64 -14.57 9.89
CA SER A 168 -3.23 -14.97 10.11
C SER A 168 -3.09 -16.22 11.00
N GLY A 169 -3.99 -16.39 11.97
CA GLY A 169 -4.07 -17.56 12.87
C GLY A 169 -4.98 -18.69 12.37
N GLY A 170 -5.48 -18.63 11.14
CA GLY A 170 -6.44 -19.59 10.58
C GLY A 170 -7.77 -18.93 10.23
N ASP A 171 -8.79 -19.18 11.05
CA ASP A 171 -10.12 -18.64 10.80
C ASP A 171 -10.22 -17.14 11.08
N ALA A 172 -11.18 -16.49 10.42
CA ALA A 172 -11.39 -15.05 10.57
C ALA A 172 -11.90 -14.71 11.98
N VAL A 173 -11.12 -13.94 12.74
CA VAL A 173 -11.50 -13.49 14.08
C VAL A 173 -12.58 -12.41 13.99
N PRO A 174 -13.76 -12.57 14.63
CA PRO A 174 -14.88 -11.63 14.50
C PRO A 174 -14.57 -10.19 14.91
N GLU A 175 -13.80 -10.00 15.99
CA GLU A 175 -13.43 -8.66 16.47
C GLU A 175 -12.50 -7.96 15.48
N LYS A 176 -11.53 -8.68 14.92
CA LYS A 176 -10.64 -8.17 13.84
C LYS A 176 -11.43 -7.79 12.58
N VAL A 177 -12.41 -8.61 12.18
CA VAL A 177 -13.33 -8.28 11.07
C VAL A 177 -14.11 -6.99 11.37
N ARG A 178 -14.60 -6.83 12.61
CA ARG A 178 -15.34 -5.65 13.03
C ARG A 178 -14.44 -4.41 12.98
N GLN A 179 -13.25 -4.48 13.57
CA GLN A 179 -12.29 -3.38 13.58
C GLN A 179 -11.91 -2.97 12.16
N MET A 180 -11.57 -3.93 11.29
CA MET A 180 -11.28 -3.66 9.89
C MET A 180 -12.42 -2.92 9.19
N ARG A 181 -13.68 -3.36 9.38
CA ARG A 181 -14.84 -2.69 8.77
C ARG A 181 -14.98 -1.25 9.26
N VAL A 182 -14.82 -1.01 10.57
CA VAL A 182 -14.89 0.34 11.14
C VAL A 182 -13.80 1.23 10.55
N SER A 183 -12.55 0.75 10.53
CA SER A 183 -11.41 1.50 10.01
C SER A 183 -11.57 1.82 8.52
N LEU A 184 -11.92 0.84 7.68
CA LEU A 184 -12.16 1.06 6.25
C LEU A 184 -13.33 2.01 6.00
N THR A 185 -14.39 1.92 6.81
CA THR A 185 -15.55 2.81 6.70
C THR A 185 -15.14 4.26 6.93
N LYS A 186 -14.29 4.49 7.93
CA LYS A 186 -13.79 5.83 8.24
C LYS A 186 -12.79 6.33 7.18
N LEU A 187 -11.84 5.49 6.76
CA LEU A 187 -10.78 5.88 5.82
C LEU A 187 -11.31 6.18 4.40
N PHE A 188 -12.35 5.47 3.96
CA PHE A 188 -12.89 5.58 2.60
C PHE A 188 -14.31 6.14 2.56
N GLU A 189 -14.77 6.75 3.67
CA GLU A 189 -16.08 7.38 3.80
C GLU A 189 -17.22 6.48 3.31
N ILE A 190 -17.19 5.20 3.70
CA ILE A 190 -18.14 4.20 3.24
C ILE A 190 -19.51 4.48 3.89
N THR A 191 -20.53 4.63 3.06
CA THR A 191 -21.89 4.92 3.51
C THR A 191 -22.60 3.65 4.03
N PRO A 192 -23.65 3.79 4.88
CA PRO A 192 -24.44 2.63 5.33
C PRO A 192 -25.01 1.78 4.19
N ALA A 193 -25.35 2.40 3.06
CA ALA A 193 -25.87 1.72 1.86
C ALA A 193 -24.80 0.86 1.15
N GLU A 194 -23.52 1.18 1.34
CA GLU A 194 -22.38 0.46 0.74
C GLU A 194 -21.87 -0.69 1.63
N LEU A 195 -22.27 -0.76 2.91
CA LEU A 195 -21.84 -1.80 3.86
C LEU A 195 -22.14 -3.25 3.41
N PRO A 196 -23.27 -3.57 2.74
CA PRO A 196 -23.49 -4.91 2.20
C PRO A 196 -22.44 -5.29 1.16
N ALA A 197 -22.05 -4.37 0.26
CA ALA A 197 -21.06 -4.65 -0.76
C ALA A 197 -19.64 -4.84 -0.17
N LEU A 198 -19.28 -4.08 0.87
CA LEU A 198 -18.05 -4.33 1.64
C LEU A 198 -18.04 -5.75 2.22
N ARG A 199 -19.17 -6.18 2.82
CA ARG A 199 -19.31 -7.50 3.41
C ARG A 199 -19.11 -8.62 2.39
N ASP A 200 -19.66 -8.45 1.19
CA ASP A 200 -19.56 -9.45 0.13
C ASP A 200 -18.12 -9.59 -0.37
N VAL A 201 -17.41 -8.47 -0.54
CA VAL A 201 -16.00 -8.49 -0.94
C VAL A 201 -15.13 -9.19 0.12
N VAL A 202 -15.32 -8.84 1.40
CA VAL A 202 -14.61 -9.47 2.54
C VAL A 202 -14.78 -10.99 2.57
N LYS A 203 -15.95 -11.53 2.20
CA LYS A 203 -16.19 -12.99 2.16
C LYS A 203 -15.43 -13.69 1.05
N SER A 204 -15.21 -13.00 -0.07
CA SER A 204 -14.63 -13.58 -1.28
C SER A 204 -13.10 -13.46 -1.38
N ALA A 205 -12.43 -13.04 -0.31
CA ALA A 205 -10.97 -12.80 -0.26
C ALA A 205 -10.16 -13.99 -0.83
N ALA A 206 -9.20 -13.69 -1.71
CA ALA A 206 -8.40 -14.68 -2.42
C ALA A 206 -7.00 -14.80 -1.79
N ALA A 207 -6.38 -15.96 -1.92
CA ALA A 207 -5.00 -16.15 -1.48
C ALA A 207 -4.04 -15.45 -2.45
N THR A 208 -3.26 -14.51 -1.94
CA THR A 208 -2.21 -13.76 -2.66
C THR A 208 -1.12 -13.40 -1.64
N ASP A 209 0.11 -13.14 -2.08
CA ASP A 209 1.20 -12.72 -1.21
C ASP A 209 1.10 -11.23 -0.81
N VAL A 210 1.74 -10.87 0.31
CA VAL A 210 1.73 -9.50 0.87
C VAL A 210 2.25 -8.48 -0.13
N ARG A 211 3.37 -8.77 -0.80
CA ARG A 211 4.04 -7.83 -1.70
C ARG A 211 3.14 -7.41 -2.85
N SER A 212 2.54 -8.38 -3.54
CA SER A 212 1.61 -8.14 -4.63
C SER A 212 0.38 -7.32 -4.21
N LEU A 213 -0.17 -7.61 -3.02
CA LEU A 213 -1.31 -6.85 -2.50
C LEU A 213 -0.92 -5.41 -2.15
N VAL A 214 0.26 -5.20 -1.56
CA VAL A 214 0.78 -3.87 -1.23
C VAL A 214 1.02 -3.06 -2.51
N GLU A 215 1.70 -3.64 -3.51
CA GLU A 215 1.93 -2.95 -4.81
C GLU A 215 0.61 -2.54 -5.47
N GLN A 216 -0.38 -3.44 -5.50
CA GLN A 216 -1.67 -3.14 -6.10
C GLN A 216 -2.47 -2.12 -5.28
N ALA A 217 -2.46 -2.24 -3.95
CA ALA A 217 -3.11 -1.30 -3.06
C ALA A 217 -2.48 0.10 -3.16
N TRP A 218 -1.16 0.19 -3.26
CA TRP A 218 -0.42 1.43 -3.41
C TRP A 218 -0.79 2.16 -4.71
N LEU A 219 -0.80 1.44 -5.84
CA LEU A 219 -1.17 2.00 -7.13
C LEU A 219 -2.64 2.45 -7.20
N ARG A 220 -3.53 1.68 -6.58
CA ARG A 220 -4.97 1.92 -6.61
C ARG A 220 -5.38 2.98 -5.59
N CYS A 221 -4.92 2.86 -4.35
CA CYS A 221 -5.19 3.79 -3.27
C CYS A 221 -4.05 4.81 -3.14
N PHE A 222 -3.63 5.45 -4.23
CA PHE A 222 -2.43 6.31 -4.28
C PHE A 222 -2.46 7.51 -3.31
N LYS A 223 -3.64 7.89 -2.80
CA LYS A 223 -3.81 8.92 -1.77
C LYS A 223 -3.51 8.40 -0.35
N LEU A 224 -3.43 7.08 -0.16
CA LEU A 224 -3.15 6.42 1.12
C LEU A 224 -1.65 6.47 1.41
N LYS A 225 -1.27 7.04 2.56
CA LYS A 225 0.12 7.08 3.00
C LYS A 225 0.53 5.74 3.63
N GLY A 226 1.80 5.35 3.45
CA GLY A 226 2.33 4.09 4.00
C GLY A 226 2.16 3.98 5.52
N ALA A 227 2.42 5.06 6.27
CA ALA A 227 2.20 5.09 7.72
C ALA A 227 0.75 4.78 8.11
N VAL A 228 -0.23 5.36 7.41
CA VAL A 228 -1.66 5.10 7.65
C VAL A 228 -2.03 3.65 7.34
N LEU A 229 -1.42 3.03 6.34
CA LEU A 229 -1.60 1.61 6.05
C LEU A 229 -1.05 0.74 7.20
N LEU A 230 0.15 1.02 7.70
CA LEU A 230 0.73 0.28 8.82
C LEU A 230 -0.06 0.44 10.11
N GLU A 231 -0.55 1.66 10.40
CA GLU A 231 -1.45 1.94 11.51
C GLU A 231 -2.77 1.16 11.38
N LEU A 232 -3.36 1.13 10.18
CA LEU A 232 -4.58 0.38 9.90
C LEU A 232 -4.40 -1.11 10.22
N LEU A 233 -3.34 -1.73 9.70
CA LEU A 233 -3.07 -3.15 9.93
C LEU A 233 -2.77 -3.44 11.41
N THR A 234 -2.02 -2.56 12.07
CA THR A 234 -1.72 -2.64 13.51
C THR A 234 -2.99 -2.58 14.36
N LEU A 235 -3.89 -1.64 14.05
CA LEU A 235 -5.16 -1.48 14.76
C LEU A 235 -6.05 -2.71 14.60
N ILE A 236 -6.05 -3.34 13.42
CA ILE A 236 -6.76 -4.62 13.20
C ILE A 236 -6.11 -5.73 14.01
N ALA A 237 -4.78 -5.88 13.93
CA ALA A 237 -4.04 -6.93 14.61
C ALA A 237 -4.22 -6.90 16.14
N LYS A 238 -4.27 -5.72 16.75
CA LYS A 238 -4.39 -5.57 18.22
C LYS A 238 -5.83 -5.57 18.74
N SER A 239 -6.84 -5.70 17.86
CA SER A 239 -8.24 -5.47 18.25
C SER A 239 -8.86 -6.55 19.15
N ASP A 240 -8.31 -7.77 19.16
CA ASP A 240 -8.71 -8.87 20.05
C ASP A 240 -7.80 -9.01 21.28
N GLY A 241 -6.82 -8.11 21.46
CA GLY A 241 -5.97 -8.02 22.65
C GLY A 241 -4.57 -8.64 22.51
N ASP A 242 -4.39 -9.61 21.62
CA ASP A 242 -3.12 -10.34 21.47
C ASP A 242 -2.55 -10.14 20.07
N LEU A 243 -1.28 -9.70 20.00
CA LEU A 243 -0.53 -9.62 18.74
C LEU A 243 0.21 -10.95 18.50
N THR A 244 -0.11 -11.63 17.41
CA THR A 244 0.57 -12.89 17.05
C THR A 244 1.82 -12.65 16.18
N ALA A 245 2.78 -13.59 16.18
CA ALA A 245 3.92 -13.53 15.26
C ALA A 245 3.50 -13.49 13.78
N ALA A 246 2.44 -14.20 13.40
CA ALA A 246 1.97 -14.22 12.02
C ALA A 246 1.48 -12.83 11.57
N GLU A 247 0.80 -12.09 12.45
CA GLU A 247 0.36 -10.72 12.16
C GLU A 247 1.52 -9.76 12.11
N LEU A 248 2.47 -9.89 13.04
CA LEU A 248 3.68 -9.11 13.03
C LEU A 248 4.48 -9.31 11.74
N THR A 249 4.58 -10.55 11.25
CA THR A 249 5.22 -10.86 9.96
C THR A 249 4.51 -10.16 8.81
N ILE A 250 3.18 -10.21 8.74
CA ILE A 250 2.42 -9.52 7.67
C ILE A 250 2.65 -8.01 7.71
N ILE A 251 2.62 -7.39 8.89
CA ILE A 251 2.83 -5.94 9.03
C ILE A 251 4.28 -5.57 8.67
N ARG A 252 5.26 -6.37 9.10
CA ARG A 252 6.67 -6.19 8.72
C ARG A 252 6.88 -6.31 7.21
N ASP A 253 6.37 -7.37 6.60
CA ASP A 253 6.49 -7.58 5.15
C ASP A 253 5.81 -6.46 4.36
N THR A 254 4.72 -5.92 4.90
CA THR A 254 4.07 -4.71 4.37
C THR A 254 5.00 -3.51 4.44
N ALA A 255 5.66 -3.26 5.58
CA ALA A 255 6.61 -2.17 5.74
C ALA A 255 7.79 -2.30 4.75
N MET A 256 8.37 -3.49 4.61
CA MET A 256 9.45 -3.76 3.65
C MET A 256 8.99 -3.51 2.21
N SER A 257 7.76 -3.91 1.87
CA SER A 257 7.17 -3.69 0.54
C SER A 257 6.89 -2.21 0.25
N LEU A 258 6.75 -1.38 1.30
CA LEU A 258 6.64 0.08 1.21
C LEU A 258 8.01 0.78 1.17
N GLY A 259 9.11 0.03 1.17
CA GLY A 259 10.48 0.56 1.09
C GLY A 259 11.13 0.86 2.45
N VAL A 260 10.50 0.50 3.57
CA VAL A 260 11.14 0.59 4.90
C VAL A 260 12.34 -0.35 4.93
N LYS A 261 13.50 0.15 5.38
CA LYS A 261 14.68 -0.70 5.50
C LYS A 261 14.56 -1.62 6.71
N GLU A 262 15.11 -2.83 6.59
CA GLU A 262 15.13 -3.80 7.68
C GLU A 262 15.77 -3.26 8.96
N SER A 263 16.78 -2.40 8.85
CA SER A 263 17.43 -1.73 9.99
C SER A 263 16.54 -0.70 10.72
N GLU A 264 15.53 -0.15 10.04
CA GLU A 264 14.62 0.88 10.57
C GLU A 264 13.39 0.26 11.24
N TRP A 265 13.06 -0.98 10.89
CA TRP A 265 11.89 -1.69 11.40
C TRP A 265 11.76 -1.73 12.92
N PRO A 266 12.82 -1.95 13.73
CA PRO A 266 12.69 -1.98 15.19
C PRO A 266 12.10 -0.70 15.78
N SER A 267 12.51 0.48 15.27
CA SER A 267 11.99 1.78 15.72
C SER A 267 10.53 1.95 15.34
N ILE A 268 10.19 1.65 14.09
CA ILE A 268 8.82 1.75 13.57
C ILE A 268 7.88 0.80 14.32
N ALA A 269 8.33 -0.43 14.59
CA ALA A 269 7.56 -1.41 15.36
C ALA A 269 7.32 -0.94 16.81
N GLU A 270 8.28 -0.27 17.44
CA GLU A 270 8.12 0.33 18.76
C GLU A 270 7.10 1.48 18.74
N GLU A 271 7.19 2.39 17.77
CA GLU A 271 6.25 3.51 17.58
C GLU A 271 4.81 3.03 17.33
N LEU A 272 4.64 1.96 16.56
CA LEU A 272 3.35 1.32 16.32
C LEU A 272 2.86 0.49 17.53
N GLY A 273 3.68 0.34 18.57
CA GLY A 273 3.37 -0.49 19.74
C GLY A 273 3.21 -1.97 19.38
N LEU A 274 3.97 -2.45 18.40
CA LEU A 274 4.04 -3.83 17.92
C LEU A 274 5.13 -4.65 18.60
N ALA A 275 5.80 -4.09 19.61
CA ALA A 275 6.68 -4.84 20.46
C ALA A 275 5.87 -6.01 21.07
N LEU A 276 6.16 -7.24 20.62
CA LEU A 276 5.67 -8.46 21.27
C LEU A 276 5.96 -8.32 22.76
N ASP A 277 4.98 -8.69 23.59
CA ASP A 277 4.94 -8.54 25.04
C ASP A 277 6.28 -8.76 25.72
N ASP A 278 6.41 -8.17 26.91
CA ASP A 278 7.62 -8.23 27.71
C ASP A 278 8.25 -9.64 27.66
N PRO A 279 9.44 -9.81 27.04
CA PRO A 279 9.99 -11.14 26.80
C PRO A 279 10.23 -11.92 28.10
N TRP A 280 10.32 -11.21 29.24
CA TRP A 280 10.33 -11.78 30.58
C TRP A 280 9.00 -12.47 30.93
N GLU A 281 7.87 -11.83 30.68
CA GLU A 281 6.53 -12.41 30.87
C GLU A 281 6.26 -13.56 29.88
N THR A 282 6.67 -13.37 28.62
CA THR A 282 6.51 -14.38 27.57
C THR A 282 7.23 -15.69 27.92
N LEU A 283 8.43 -15.61 28.51
CA LEU A 283 9.16 -16.79 28.99
C LEU A 283 8.78 -17.20 30.43
N GLY A 284 8.02 -16.38 31.15
CA GLY A 284 7.62 -16.62 32.54
C GLY A 284 8.79 -16.55 33.51
N VAL A 285 9.73 -15.63 33.28
CA VAL A 285 10.95 -15.43 34.07
C VAL A 285 10.99 -14.03 34.66
N SER A 286 11.62 -13.87 35.83
CA SER A 286 11.76 -12.57 36.49
C SER A 286 12.65 -11.62 35.69
N ARG A 287 12.37 -10.31 35.75
CA ARG A 287 13.25 -9.27 35.20
C ARG A 287 14.58 -9.29 35.95
N GLY A 288 15.63 -9.83 35.32
CA GLY A 288 16.93 -10.09 35.94
C GLY A 288 17.28 -11.56 36.11
N ALA A 289 16.49 -12.49 35.55
CA ALA A 289 16.84 -13.90 35.50
C ALA A 289 18.15 -14.11 34.73
N SER A 290 18.95 -15.09 35.16
CA SER A 290 20.23 -15.39 34.53
C SER A 290 20.05 -15.99 33.13
N LEU A 291 21.10 -15.95 32.30
CA LEU A 291 21.10 -16.58 30.98
C LEU A 291 20.71 -18.07 31.05
N ASP A 292 21.11 -18.76 32.11
CA ASP A 292 20.79 -20.17 32.34
C ASP A 292 19.31 -20.38 32.72
N ASP A 293 18.73 -19.48 33.50
CA ASP A 293 17.29 -19.50 33.82
C ASP A 293 16.44 -19.24 32.57
N ILE A 294 16.88 -18.29 31.74
CA ILE A 294 16.24 -17.97 30.44
C ILE A 294 16.30 -19.18 29.50
N LYS A 295 17.47 -19.81 29.34
CA LYS A 295 17.64 -21.04 28.54
C LYS A 295 16.79 -22.19 29.05
N THR A 296 16.66 -22.31 30.36
CA THR A 296 15.89 -23.38 31.00
C THR A 296 14.38 -23.17 30.81
N ALA A 297 13.90 -21.96 31.02
CA ALA A 297 12.50 -21.60 30.78
C ALA A 297 12.11 -21.77 29.30
N TYR A 298 12.97 -21.34 28.38
CA TYR A 298 12.77 -21.54 26.94
C TYR A 298 12.69 -23.02 26.57
N ARG A 299 13.67 -23.84 26.96
CA ARG A 299 13.67 -25.30 26.69
C ARG A 299 12.44 -25.99 27.26
N ARG A 300 12.01 -25.59 28.47
CA ARG A 300 10.78 -26.10 29.10
C ARG A 300 9.56 -25.77 28.24
N LYS A 301 9.33 -24.50 27.91
CA LYS A 301 8.15 -24.08 27.12
C LYS A 301 8.13 -24.66 25.70
N ILE A 302 9.29 -24.80 25.05
CA ILE A 302 9.41 -25.50 23.76
C ILE A 302 9.06 -26.98 23.86
N SER A 303 9.51 -27.66 24.93
CA SER A 303 9.15 -29.06 25.16
C SER A 303 7.66 -29.27 25.49
N GLU A 304 7.00 -28.23 26.02
CA GLU A 304 5.55 -28.22 26.26
C GLU A 304 4.76 -28.01 24.95
N CYS A 305 5.36 -27.35 23.96
CA CYS A 305 4.77 -27.10 22.64
C CYS A 305 5.16 -28.15 21.57
N HIS A 306 5.89 -29.22 21.93
CA HIS A 306 6.45 -30.17 20.96
C HIS A 306 5.33 -30.93 20.20
N PRO A 307 5.35 -31.00 18.85
CA PRO A 307 4.34 -31.69 18.06
C PRO A 307 4.13 -33.15 18.50
N ASP A 308 5.20 -33.88 18.84
CA ASP A 308 5.11 -35.28 19.29
C ASP A 308 4.31 -35.50 20.60
N ARG A 309 4.06 -34.44 21.40
CA ARG A 309 3.23 -34.54 22.61
C ARG A 309 1.73 -34.44 22.32
N PHE A 310 1.36 -33.97 21.14
CA PHE A 310 -0.01 -33.89 20.67
C PHE A 310 -0.14 -34.90 19.52
N GLY A 311 -0.79 -36.05 19.74
CA GLY A 311 -0.89 -37.14 18.74
C GLY A 311 -1.58 -36.77 17.42
N GLN A 312 -2.58 -37.53 16.96
CA GLN A 312 -3.40 -37.11 15.80
C GLN A 312 -4.30 -35.91 16.17
N VAL A 313 -3.70 -34.73 16.37
CA VAL A 313 -4.42 -33.47 16.60
C VAL A 313 -4.81 -32.84 15.25
N PRO A 314 -5.98 -32.18 15.18
CA PRO A 314 -6.38 -31.41 14.01
C PRO A 314 -5.32 -30.38 13.60
N ARG A 315 -5.23 -30.09 12.29
CA ARG A 315 -4.24 -29.14 11.71
C ARG A 315 -4.19 -27.78 12.42
N GLU A 316 -5.32 -27.32 12.94
CA GLU A 316 -5.44 -26.06 13.70
C GLU A 316 -4.56 -26.04 14.97
N PHE A 317 -4.45 -27.17 15.68
CA PHE A 317 -3.59 -27.29 16.86
C PHE A 317 -2.09 -27.36 16.50
N GLN A 318 -1.76 -27.89 15.31
CA GLN A 318 -0.38 -27.89 14.80
C GLN A 318 0.07 -26.47 14.42
N ASN A 319 -0.82 -25.69 13.82
CA ASN A 319 -0.57 -24.29 13.51
C ASN A 319 -0.40 -23.46 14.79
N LEU A 320 -1.26 -23.67 15.81
CA LEU A 320 -1.14 -23.01 17.10
C LEU A 320 0.18 -23.34 17.82
N ALA A 321 0.60 -24.61 17.81
CA ALA A 321 1.87 -25.03 18.38
C ALA A 321 3.07 -24.39 17.65
N THR A 322 2.97 -24.23 16.32
CA THR A 322 4.00 -23.58 15.49
C THR A 322 4.09 -22.08 15.84
N THR A 323 2.96 -21.39 15.96
CA THR A 323 2.92 -19.96 16.31
C THR A 323 3.45 -19.70 17.73
N LEU A 324 3.08 -20.54 18.70
CA LEU A 324 3.61 -20.46 20.07
C LEU A 324 5.13 -20.67 20.10
N THR A 325 5.63 -21.61 19.29
CA THR A 325 7.07 -21.89 19.17
C THR A 325 7.84 -20.70 18.62
N VAL A 326 7.30 -20.03 17.59
CA VAL A 326 7.91 -18.81 17.02
C VAL A 326 7.94 -17.67 18.03
N ASN A 327 6.85 -17.46 18.79
CA ASN A 327 6.80 -16.45 19.84
C ASN A 327 7.82 -16.73 20.96
N LEU A 328 7.95 -17.99 21.39
CA LEU A 328 8.94 -18.40 22.40
C LEU A 328 10.38 -18.23 21.91
N GLN A 329 10.64 -18.54 20.65
CA GLN A 329 11.94 -18.32 20.01
C GLN A 329 12.32 -16.85 20.03
N SER A 330 11.40 -15.97 19.60
CA SER A 330 11.63 -14.53 19.54
C SER A 330 11.89 -13.94 20.94
N ALA A 331 11.11 -14.34 21.95
CA ALA A 331 11.33 -13.89 23.33
C ALA A 331 12.69 -14.35 23.89
N TYR A 332 13.11 -15.58 23.59
CA TYR A 332 14.40 -16.13 24.01
C TYR A 332 15.59 -15.39 23.40
N GLU A 333 15.57 -15.13 22.10
CA GLU A 333 16.65 -14.40 21.42
C GLU A 333 16.80 -12.97 21.97
N ARG A 334 15.68 -12.29 22.26
CA ARG A 334 15.68 -10.94 22.85
C ARG A 334 16.28 -10.92 24.27
N LEU A 335 15.97 -11.92 25.12
CA LEU A 335 16.56 -12.00 26.45
C LEU A 335 18.04 -12.41 26.43
N LYS A 336 18.39 -13.35 25.54
CA LYS A 336 19.77 -13.82 25.37
C LYS A 336 20.71 -12.67 24.98
N ALA A 337 20.33 -11.88 23.97
CA ALA A 337 21.10 -10.73 23.51
C ALA A 337 21.30 -9.67 24.61
N ARG A 338 20.28 -9.44 25.46
CA ARG A 338 20.37 -8.50 26.59
C ARG A 338 21.34 -8.97 27.67
N CYS A 339 21.36 -10.26 28.00
CA CYS A 339 22.27 -10.84 28.99
C CYS A 339 23.72 -10.94 28.49
N GLU A 340 23.94 -11.05 27.18
CA GLU A 340 25.28 -11.08 26.58
C GLU A 340 25.89 -9.67 26.39
N ALA A 341 25.05 -8.63 26.42
CA ALA A 341 25.45 -7.22 26.32
C ALA A 341 25.62 -6.50 27.69
N SER A 342 25.35 -7.19 28.81
CA SER A 342 25.43 -6.67 30.19
C SER A 342 26.62 -7.27 30.93
#